data_AF-A0A967LQI7-F1
#
_entry.id   AF-A0A967LQI7-F1
#
_cell.length_a   1.000
_cell.length_b   1.000
_cell.length_c   1.000
_cell.angle_alpha   90.00
_cell.angle_beta   90.00
_cell.angle_gamma   90.00
#
_symmetry.space_group_name_H-M   'P 1'
#
loop_
_entity.id
_entity.type
_entity.pdbx_description
1 polymer ?
#
loop_
_entity_poly.entity_id
_entity_poly.type
_entity_poly.pdbx_seq_one_letter_code
_entity_poly.pdbx_strand_id
1 'polypeptide(L)'
;YVKTIELDAATVRPMVALPGDPGNGLYMDELADEPVKIDAAYAGSCTAGKKEDMDMYARVLEEARAQGLQVHPDVRMYIQC
;
A
#
# COMPACT_ATOMS: atom_id res chain seq x y z
N TYR A 1 -3.46 22.46 -23.53
CA TYR A 1 -2.53 21.51 -22.90
C TYR A 1 -1.20 21.57 -23.62
N VAL A 2 -0.08 21.52 -22.90
CA VAL A 2 1.29 21.45 -23.49
C VAL A 2 1.77 20.02 -23.70
N LYS A 3 1.12 19.05 -23.06
CA LYS A 3 1.34 17.61 -23.21
C LYS A 3 0.07 16.86 -22.79
N THR A 4 -0.20 15.76 -23.46
CA THR A 4 -1.26 14.80 -23.11
C THR A 4 -0.59 13.47 -22.77
N ILE A 5 -1.05 12.82 -21.71
CA ILE A 5 -0.61 11.48 -21.31
C ILE A 5 -1.88 10.64 -21.20
N GLU A 6 -1.96 9.57 -21.98
CA GLU A 6 -3.07 8.62 -21.97
C GLU A 6 -2.60 7.31 -21.34
N LEU A 7 -3.40 6.77 -20.43
CA LEU A 7 -3.12 5.54 -19.70
C LEU A 7 -4.37 4.67 -19.70
N ASP A 8 -4.21 3.39 -20.02
CA ASP A 8 -5.27 2.40 -19.84
C ASP A 8 -5.31 1.96 -18.37
N ALA A 9 -6.36 2.37 -17.65
CA ALA A 9 -6.56 2.03 -16.26
C ALA A 9 -6.63 0.51 -16.01
N ALA A 10 -7.05 -0.29 -17.01
CA ALA A 10 -7.10 -1.74 -16.89
C ALA A 10 -5.70 -2.39 -16.79
N THR A 11 -4.66 -1.67 -17.20
CA THR A 11 -3.26 -2.12 -17.14
C THR A 11 -2.54 -1.73 -15.85
N VAL A 12 -3.19 -0.93 -14.98
CA VAL A 12 -2.59 -0.49 -13.72
C VAL A 12 -2.54 -1.66 -12.73
N ARG A 13 -1.34 -1.95 -12.25
CA ARG A 13 -1.07 -3.00 -11.26
C ARG A 13 -0.61 -2.38 -9.93
N PRO A 14 -0.69 -3.11 -8.80
CA PRO A 14 -0.13 -2.65 -7.54
C PRO A 14 1.36 -2.29 -7.66
N MET A 15 1.75 -1.17 -7.07
CA MET A 15 3.13 -0.67 -7.10
C MET A 15 3.59 -0.24 -5.72
N VAL A 16 4.90 -0.25 -5.53
CA VAL A 16 5.60 0.26 -4.33
C VAL A 16 6.76 1.14 -4.78
N ALA A 17 7.04 2.22 -4.06
CA ALA A 17 8.21 3.06 -4.32
C ALA A 17 9.36 2.67 -3.39
N LEU A 18 10.56 2.50 -3.94
CA LEU A 18 11.78 2.28 -3.15
C LEU A 18 12.18 3.55 -2.38
N PRO A 19 12.96 3.43 -1.29
CA PRO A 19 13.37 4.57 -0.48
C PRO A 19 14.11 5.67 -1.27
N GLY A 20 14.00 6.90 -0.76
CA GLY A 20 14.75 8.07 -1.25
C GLY A 20 13.97 8.98 -2.20
N ASP A 21 13.19 8.41 -3.13
CA ASP A 21 12.40 9.18 -4.11
C ASP A 21 11.07 8.46 -4.42
N PRO A 22 9.90 9.13 -4.34
CA PRO A 22 8.61 8.53 -4.72
C PRO A 22 8.52 8.12 -6.20
N GLY A 23 9.40 8.65 -7.06
CA GLY A 23 9.54 8.27 -8.47
C GLY A 23 10.22 6.91 -8.67
N ASN A 24 10.82 6.32 -7.64
CA ASN A 24 11.42 4.98 -7.69
C ASN A 24 10.36 3.86 -7.61
N GLY A 25 9.29 4.00 -8.38
CA GLY A 25 8.19 3.04 -8.43
C GLY A 25 8.60 1.73 -9.10
N LEU A 26 8.18 0.62 -8.49
CA LEU A 26 8.27 -0.73 -9.03
C LEU A 26 6.92 -1.41 -8.93
N TYR A 27 6.65 -2.35 -9.82
CA TYR A 27 5.50 -3.23 -9.64
C TYR A 27 5.74 -4.15 -8.46
N MET A 28 4.67 -4.47 -7.72
CA MET A 28 4.78 -5.26 -6.49
C MET A 28 5.39 -6.66 -6.73
N ASP A 29 5.19 -7.22 -7.93
CA ASP A 29 5.73 -8.52 -8.36
C ASP A 29 7.18 -8.45 -8.89
N GLU A 30 7.77 -7.25 -8.98
CA GLU A 30 9.17 -7.03 -9.31
C GLU A 30 10.03 -6.72 -8.08
N LEU A 31 9.41 -6.58 -6.90
CA LEU A 31 10.13 -6.39 -5.65
C LEU A 31 10.98 -7.63 -5.37
N ALA A 32 12.26 -7.42 -5.01
CA ALA A 32 13.18 -8.51 -4.75
C ALA A 32 12.65 -9.50 -3.71
N ASP A 33 12.96 -10.79 -3.88
CA ASP A 33 12.55 -11.87 -2.96
C ASP A 33 13.22 -11.79 -1.57
N GLU A 34 14.10 -10.80 -1.35
CA GLU A 34 14.72 -10.61 -0.06
C GLU A 34 13.70 -10.08 0.97
N PRO A 35 13.62 -10.68 2.17
CA PRO A 35 12.70 -10.21 3.19
C PRO A 35 12.98 -8.76 3.60
N VAL A 36 12.03 -7.87 3.35
CA VAL A 36 12.05 -6.50 3.86
C VAL A 36 11.40 -6.48 5.23
N LYS A 37 12.16 -6.12 6.27
CA LYS A 37 11.61 -5.93 7.60
C LYS A 37 10.70 -4.71 7.62
N ILE A 38 9.48 -4.89 8.11
CA ILE A 38 8.54 -3.79 8.37
C ILE A 38 8.60 -3.46 9.87
N ASP A 39 8.98 -2.25 10.22
CA ASP A 39 8.93 -1.77 11.61
C ASP A 39 7.66 -0.95 11.89
N ALA A 40 7.05 -0.37 10.85
CA ALA A 40 5.83 0.40 10.95
C ALA A 40 4.97 0.23 9.68
N ALA A 41 3.66 0.11 9.87
CA ALA A 41 2.66 0.14 8.82
C ALA A 41 1.74 1.34 9.05
N TYR A 42 1.64 2.23 8.06
CA TYR A 42 0.83 3.44 8.14
C TYR A 42 -0.17 3.46 6.99
N ALA A 43 -1.46 3.51 7.33
CA ALA A 43 -2.57 3.60 6.38
C ALA A 43 -3.31 4.92 6.61
N GLY A 44 -3.68 5.63 5.54
CA GLY A 44 -4.30 6.95 5.66
C GLY A 44 -3.52 8.11 5.03
N SER A 45 -3.65 9.30 5.64
CA SER A 45 -3.17 10.63 5.19
C SER A 45 -4.11 11.34 4.20
N CYS A 46 -3.74 12.54 3.76
CA CYS A 46 -4.53 13.31 2.79
C CYS A 46 -4.74 12.58 1.44
N THR A 47 -3.80 11.71 1.04
CA THR A 47 -3.90 10.98 -0.24
C THR A 47 -4.83 9.77 -0.14
N ALA A 48 -4.80 9.05 0.98
CA ALA A 48 -5.46 7.76 1.18
C ALA A 48 -6.34 7.70 2.46
N GLY A 49 -6.93 8.83 2.86
CA GLY A 49 -7.77 8.97 4.05
C GLY A 49 -9.28 8.97 3.78
N LYS A 50 -9.72 8.68 2.55
CA LYS A 50 -11.16 8.72 2.22
C LYS A 50 -11.88 7.56 2.86
N LYS A 51 -13.21 7.67 2.95
CA LYS A 51 -14.05 6.59 3.48
C LYS A 51 -13.81 5.27 2.74
N GLU A 52 -13.68 5.33 1.42
CA GLU A 52 -13.46 4.17 0.57
C GLU A 52 -12.11 3.50 0.88
N ASP A 53 -11.07 4.29 1.17
CA ASP A 53 -9.76 3.77 1.57
C ASP A 53 -9.87 3.01 2.92
N MET A 54 -10.64 3.54 3.88
CA MET A 54 -10.90 2.88 5.17
C MET A 54 -11.63 1.55 5.02
N ASP A 55 -12.63 1.51 4.13
CA ASP A 55 -13.38 0.29 3.83
C ASP A 55 -12.43 -0.76 3.18
N MET A 56 -11.46 -0.35 2.36
CA MET A 56 -10.42 -1.23 1.82
C MET A 56 -9.46 -1.75 2.90
N TYR A 57 -8.98 -0.89 3.81
CA TYR A 57 -8.13 -1.32 4.93
C TYR A 57 -8.83 -2.35 5.83
N ALA A 58 -10.10 -2.10 6.16
CA ALA A 58 -10.90 -3.00 6.97
C ALA A 58 -11.07 -4.38 6.31
N ARG A 59 -11.25 -4.42 4.98
CA ARG A 59 -11.36 -5.67 4.22
C ARG A 59 -10.11 -6.54 4.35
N VAL A 60 -8.92 -5.95 4.19
CA VAL A 60 -7.64 -6.68 4.31
C VAL A 60 -7.44 -7.20 5.74
N LEU A 61 -7.75 -6.38 6.75
CA LEU A 61 -7.63 -6.77 8.15
C LEU A 61 -8.61 -7.88 8.54
N GLU A 62 -9.84 -7.82 8.04
CA GLU A 62 -10.83 -8.87 8.30
C GLU A 62 -10.44 -10.20 7.65
N GLU A 63 -9.90 -10.16 6.43
CA GLU A 63 -9.37 -11.35 5.75
C GLU A 63 -8.19 -11.97 6.52
N ALA A 64 -7.26 -11.14 7.01
CA ALA A 64 -6.16 -11.59 7.85
C ALA A 64 -6.67 -12.22 9.16
N ARG A 65 -7.64 -11.57 9.81
CA ARG A 65 -8.27 -12.07 11.05
C ARG A 65 -8.96 -13.41 10.84
N ALA A 66 -9.66 -13.59 9.71
CA ALA A 66 -10.30 -14.85 9.36
C ALA A 66 -9.30 -16.00 9.18
N GLN A 67 -8.06 -15.70 8.81
CA GLN A 67 -6.95 -16.65 8.73
C GLN A 67 -6.21 -16.84 10.07
N GLY A 68 -6.66 -16.19 11.15
CA GLY A 68 -5.99 -16.23 12.45
C GLY A 68 -4.69 -15.41 12.49
N LEU A 69 -4.46 -14.54 11.50
CA LEU A 69 -3.32 -13.65 11.46
C LEU A 69 -3.58 -12.40 12.29
N GLN A 70 -2.49 -11.83 12.82
CA GLN A 70 -2.50 -10.57 13.56
C GLN A 70 -1.28 -9.75 13.15
N VAL A 71 -1.33 -8.44 13.42
CA VAL A 71 -0.16 -7.57 13.28
C VAL A 71 0.97 -8.13 14.16
N HIS A 72 2.16 -8.28 13.58
CA HIS A 72 3.32 -8.78 14.31
C HIS A 72 3.65 -7.84 15.48
N PRO A 73 4.01 -8.36 16.68
CA PRO A 73 4.21 -7.53 17.88
C PRO A 73 5.27 -6.43 17.73
N ASP A 74 6.26 -6.63 16.85
CA ASP A 74 7.31 -5.63 16.58
C ASP A 74 6.89 -4.53 15.58
N VAL A 75 5.71 -4.65 14.96
CA VAL A 75 5.22 -3.69 13.96
C VAL A 75 4.28 -2.69 14.62
N ARG A 76 4.60 -1.40 14.49
CA ARG A 76 3.66 -0.34 14.88
C ARG A 76 2.70 -0.05 13.74
N MET A 77 1.42 -0.38 13.92
CA MET A 77 0.38 -0.10 12.93
C MET A 77 -0.42 1.16 13.30
N TYR A 78 -0.62 2.04 12.34
CA TYR A 78 -1.42 3.26 12.46
C TYR A 78 -2.42 3.37 11.31
N ILE A 79 -3.64 3.84 11.62
CA ILE A 79 -4.65 4.22 10.64
C ILE A 79 -5.08 5.66 10.93
N GLN A 80 -5.01 6.54 9.93
CA GLN A 80 -5.44 7.94 10.03
C GLN A 80 -6.41 8.31 8.91
N CYS A 81 -7.60 8.77 9.28
CA CYS A 81 -8.53 9.46 8.38
C CYS A 81 -8.18 10.93 8.20
#